data_AF-A0ABD0YR81-F1
#
_entry.id   AF-A0ABD0YR81-F1
#
_cell.length_a   1.000
_cell.length_b   1.000
_cell.length_c   1.000
_cell.angle_alpha   90.00
_cell.angle_beta   90.00
_cell.angle_gamma   90.00
#
_symmetry.space_group_name_H-M   'P 1'
#
loop_
_entity.id
_entity.type
_entity.pdbx_description
1 polymer ?
#
loop_
_entity_poly.entity_id
_entity_poly.type
_entity_poly.pdbx_seq_one_letter_code
_entity_poly.pdbx_strand_id
1 'polypeptide(L)'
;VPDHEEDGEEVKKAKELELKGVRAAEKGELPAAVEFFTCAIRMAPNRPSGYNNRAQAYRLMHREQDKAVELSEDGSAGCACKLSRCKALCQRALVYRKTDQMEKARQDLNKAALLGSHFAKQQVNNIINTLCSLYCTGKIKCDFG
;
A
#
# COMPACT_ATOMS: atom_id res chain seq x y z
N VAL A 1 7.36 41.51 -19.43
CA VAL A 1 7.77 40.21 -20.02
C VAL A 1 7.26 39.14 -19.07
N PRO A 2 6.48 38.15 -19.54
CA PRO A 2 6.01 37.09 -18.66
C PRO A 2 7.21 36.23 -18.25
N ASP A 3 7.36 36.01 -16.95
CA ASP A 3 8.35 35.12 -16.36
C ASP A 3 8.07 33.68 -16.84
N HIS A 4 8.70 33.30 -17.95
CA HIS A 4 8.84 31.90 -18.31
C HIS A 4 9.89 31.31 -17.36
N GLU A 5 9.44 30.90 -16.17
CA GLU A 5 10.17 29.92 -15.35
C GLU A 5 10.34 28.67 -16.23
N GLU A 6 11.48 28.57 -16.91
CA GLU A 6 11.85 27.35 -17.61
C GLU A 6 11.93 26.26 -16.54
N ASP A 7 10.90 25.43 -16.49
CA ASP A 7 10.89 24.21 -15.67
C ASP A 7 12.23 23.51 -15.88
N GLY A 8 13.07 23.50 -14.85
CA GLY A 8 14.39 22.88 -14.91
C GLY A 8 14.29 21.47 -15.47
N GLU A 9 15.34 20.97 -16.11
CA GLU A 9 15.33 19.66 -16.77
C GLU A 9 14.80 18.54 -15.84
N GLU A 10 15.06 18.67 -14.53
CA GLU A 10 14.56 17.82 -13.46
C GLU A 10 13.03 17.87 -13.30
N VAL A 11 12.42 19.05 -13.43
CA VAL A 11 10.97 19.24 -13.41
C VAL A 11 10.31 18.63 -14.65
N LYS A 12 10.95 18.74 -15.83
CA LYS A 12 10.48 18.07 -17.04
C LYS A 12 10.52 16.54 -16.88
N LYS A 13 11.60 15.98 -16.33
CA LYS A 13 11.71 14.55 -16.00
C LYS A 13 10.67 14.12 -14.96
N ALA A 14 10.43 14.94 -13.93
CA ALA A 14 9.40 14.68 -12.93
C ALA A 14 8.00 14.63 -13.54
N LYS A 15 7.66 15.56 -14.45
CA LYS A 15 6.39 15.57 -15.20
C LYS A 15 6.22 14.30 -16.05
N GLU A 16 7.28 13.84 -16.71
CA GLU A 16 7.23 12.60 -17.50
C GLU A 16 7.00 11.37 -16.61
N LEU A 17 7.69 11.29 -15.46
CA LEU A 17 7.49 10.23 -14.48
C LEU A 17 6.08 10.23 -13.90
N GLU A 18 5.51 11.41 -13.60
CA GLU A 18 4.11 11.51 -13.19
C GLU A 18 3.16 10.99 -14.28
N LEU A 19 3.37 11.36 -15.55
CA LEU A 19 2.52 10.85 -16.63
C LEU A 19 2.61 9.32 -16.77
N LYS A 20 3.80 8.74 -16.60
CA LYS A 20 3.98 7.27 -16.55
C LYS A 20 3.24 6.67 -15.37
N GLY A 21 3.32 7.29 -14.20
CA GLY A 21 2.59 6.87 -13.01
C GLY A 21 1.07 6.89 -13.19
N VAL A 22 0.53 7.94 -13.82
CA VAL A 22 -0.91 8.05 -14.12
C VAL A 22 -1.34 6.94 -15.08
N ARG A 23 -0.60 6.73 -16.17
CA ARG A 23 -0.89 5.65 -17.13
C ARG A 23 -0.84 4.25 -16.49
N ALA A 24 0.10 4.02 -15.57
CA ALA A 24 0.17 2.77 -14.82
C ALA A 24 -1.05 2.62 -13.89
N ALA A 25 -1.48 3.69 -13.22
CA ALA A 25 -2.67 3.66 -12.37
C ALA A 25 -3.95 3.39 -13.16
N GLU A 26 -4.10 3.99 -14.35
CA GLU A 26 -5.22 3.73 -15.27
C GLU A 26 -5.28 2.28 -15.75
N LYS A 27 -4.12 1.61 -15.86
CA LYS A 27 -4.02 0.18 -16.19
C LYS A 27 -4.25 -0.74 -14.99
N GLY A 28 -4.46 -0.20 -13.79
CA GLY A 28 -4.58 -0.97 -12.54
C GLY A 28 -3.23 -1.43 -11.98
N GLU A 29 -2.11 -1.01 -12.56
CA GLU A 29 -0.74 -1.30 -12.09
C GLU A 29 -0.35 -0.34 -10.97
N LEU A 30 -1.19 -0.27 -9.93
CA LEU A 30 -1.06 0.71 -8.86
C LEU A 30 0.28 0.65 -8.08
N PRO A 31 0.91 -0.51 -7.83
CA PRO A 31 2.25 -0.56 -7.26
C PRO A 31 3.29 0.13 -8.14
N ALA A 32 3.23 -0.07 -9.46
CA ALA A 32 4.15 0.58 -10.41
C ALA A 32 3.89 2.10 -10.47
N ALA A 33 2.63 2.51 -10.40
CA ALA A 33 2.26 3.92 -10.33
C ALA A 33 2.91 4.63 -9.12
N VAL A 34 2.85 4.01 -7.94
CA VAL A 34 3.46 4.54 -6.71
C VAL A 34 4.98 4.70 -6.85
N GLU A 35 5.66 3.75 -7.50
CA GLU A 35 7.10 3.84 -7.75
C GLU A 35 7.43 5.00 -8.70
N PHE A 36 6.69 5.15 -9.81
CA PHE A 36 6.86 6.28 -10.73
C PHE A 36 6.66 7.63 -10.03
N PHE A 37 5.62 7.76 -9.20
CA PHE A 37 5.41 9.00 -8.42
C PHE A 37 6.51 9.22 -7.37
N THR A 38 7.05 8.16 -6.77
CA THR A 38 8.17 8.28 -5.84
C THR A 38 9.44 8.75 -6.55
N CYS A 39 9.71 8.25 -7.76
CA CYS A 39 10.77 8.78 -8.61
C CYS A 39 10.53 10.24 -8.99
N ALA A 40 9.29 10.62 -9.35
CA ALA A 40 8.96 12.01 -9.68
C ALA A 40 9.20 12.97 -8.50
N ILE A 41 8.81 12.57 -7.28
CA ILE A 41 9.07 13.32 -6.05
C ILE A 41 10.57 13.47 -5.80
N ARG A 42 11.39 12.45 -6.10
CA ARG A 42 12.85 12.53 -5.96
C ARG A 42 13.48 13.51 -6.95
N MET A 43 12.92 13.64 -8.15
CA MET A 43 13.42 14.56 -9.18
C MET A 43 12.98 16.01 -8.90
N ALA A 44 11.76 16.21 -8.41
CA ALA A 44 11.24 17.54 -8.09
C ALA A 44 10.51 17.52 -6.73
N PRO A 45 11.26 17.54 -5.61
CA PRO A 45 10.67 17.42 -4.27
C PRO A 45 9.80 18.63 -3.88
N ASN A 46 10.02 19.78 -4.51
CA ASN A 46 9.21 20.98 -4.26
C ASN A 46 7.87 20.98 -5.01
N ARG A 47 7.59 19.93 -5.81
CA ARG A 47 6.39 19.88 -6.64
C ARG A 47 5.26 19.11 -5.94
N PRO A 48 4.13 19.75 -5.61
CA PRO A 48 3.05 19.11 -4.87
C PRO A 48 2.30 18.03 -5.66
N SER A 49 2.35 18.07 -7.00
CA SER A 49 1.66 17.11 -7.88
C SER A 49 2.12 15.66 -7.65
N GLY A 50 3.43 15.43 -7.48
CA GLY A 50 3.97 14.08 -7.25
C GLY A 50 3.44 13.46 -5.97
N TYR A 51 3.33 14.24 -4.89
CA TYR A 51 2.76 13.80 -3.62
C TYR A 51 1.27 13.52 -3.73
N ASN A 52 0.51 14.41 -4.39
CA ASN A 52 -0.92 14.24 -4.60
C ASN A 52 -1.22 12.98 -5.42
N ASN A 53 -0.50 12.77 -6.51
CA ASN A 53 -0.67 11.60 -7.37
C ASN A 53 -0.30 10.30 -6.65
N ARG A 54 0.78 10.31 -5.85
CA ARG A 54 1.15 9.16 -5.01
C ARG A 54 0.06 8.84 -3.97
N ALA A 55 -0.48 9.87 -3.31
CA ALA A 55 -1.56 9.70 -2.35
C ALA A 55 -2.83 9.12 -3.00
N GLN A 56 -3.18 9.58 -4.20
CA GLN A 56 -4.29 9.06 -4.97
C GLN A 56 -4.07 7.58 -5.35
N ALA A 57 -2.87 7.21 -5.79
CA ALA A 57 -2.53 5.82 -6.12
C ALA A 57 -2.68 4.90 -4.90
N TYR A 58 -2.21 5.33 -3.71
CA TYR A 58 -2.43 4.57 -2.48
C TYR A 58 -3.92 4.43 -2.14
N ARG A 59 -4.73 5.49 -2.28
CA ARG A 59 -6.19 5.41 -2.05
C ARG A 59 -6.87 4.40 -2.98
N LEU A 60 -6.49 4.39 -4.26
CA LEU A 60 -6.99 3.41 -5.22
C LEU A 60 -6.56 1.99 -4.84
N MET A 61 -5.32 1.77 -4.39
CA MET A 61 -4.84 0.45 -3.94
C MET A 61 -5.67 -0.06 -2.78
N HIS A 62 -5.91 0.79 -1.78
CA HIS A 62 -6.72 0.41 -0.62
C HIS A 62 -8.16 0.09 -1.04
N ARG A 63 -8.76 0.89 -1.91
CA ARG A 63 -10.12 0.65 -2.41
C ARG A 63 -10.24 -0.67 -3.18
N GLU A 64 -9.27 -1.01 -4.02
CA GLU A 64 -9.26 -2.29 -4.73
C GLU A 64 -9.05 -3.47 -3.78
N GLN A 65 -8.21 -3.32 -2.76
CA GLN A 65 -8.04 -4.32 -1.71
C GLN A 65 -9.32 -4.52 -0.90
N ASP A 66 -10.01 -3.43 -0.52
CA ASP A 66 -11.28 -3.48 0.21
C ASP A 66 -12.37 -4.15 -0.64
N LYS A 67 -12.50 -3.76 -1.91
CA LYS A 67 -13.45 -4.35 -2.85
C LYS A 67 -13.18 -5.83 -3.11
N ALA A 68 -11.90 -6.23 -3.20
CA ALA A 68 -11.50 -7.63 -3.36
C ALA A 68 -11.77 -8.46 -2.11
N VAL A 69 -11.88 -7.84 -0.92
CA VAL A 69 -12.31 -8.50 0.32
C VAL A 69 -13.83 -8.56 0.41
N GLU A 70 -14.53 -7.48 0.08
CA GLU A 70 -16.00 -7.38 0.13
C GLU A 70 -16.70 -8.33 -0.84
N LEU A 71 -16.30 -8.35 -2.13
CA LEU A 71 -16.82 -9.28 -3.16
C LEU A 71 -16.61 -10.77 -2.82
N SER A 72 -15.92 -11.03 -1.73
CA SER A 72 -15.35 -12.29 -1.37
C SER A 72 -15.99 -12.86 -0.08
N GLU A 73 -16.61 -11.99 0.72
CA GLU A 73 -17.47 -12.33 1.85
C GLU A 73 -18.87 -12.79 1.38
N ASP A 74 -19.31 -12.39 0.17
CA ASP A 74 -20.61 -12.74 -0.44
C ASP A 74 -20.70 -14.19 -1.02
N GLY A 75 -19.96 -15.13 -0.40
CA GLY A 75 -20.34 -16.54 -0.38
C GLY A 75 -20.13 -17.45 -1.60
N SER A 76 -19.62 -16.99 -2.76
CA SER A 76 -19.63 -17.81 -4.01
C SER A 76 -18.27 -18.05 -4.70
N ALA A 77 -17.15 -17.95 -3.98
CA ALA A 77 -15.82 -17.91 -4.59
C ALA A 77 -15.08 -19.27 -4.68
N GLY A 78 -14.82 -19.74 -5.91
CA GLY A 78 -13.93 -20.88 -6.21
C GLY A 78 -12.45 -20.63 -5.87
N CYS A 79 -11.58 -21.64 -6.08
CA CYS A 79 -10.15 -21.62 -5.69
C CYS A 79 -9.36 -20.39 -6.16
N ALA A 80 -9.62 -19.87 -7.37
CA ALA A 80 -8.93 -18.69 -7.91
C ALA A 80 -9.22 -17.41 -7.09
N CYS A 81 -10.46 -17.25 -6.64
CA CYS A 81 -10.87 -16.12 -5.80
C CYS A 81 -10.28 -16.20 -4.39
N LYS A 82 -10.09 -17.42 -3.84
CA LYS A 82 -9.38 -17.62 -2.55
C LYS A 82 -7.92 -17.17 -2.62
N LEU A 83 -7.21 -17.51 -3.70
CA LEU A 83 -5.81 -17.09 -3.88
C LEU A 83 -5.68 -15.58 -4.06
N SER A 84 -6.56 -14.96 -4.87
CA SER A 84 -6.58 -13.50 -5.06
C SER A 84 -6.83 -12.77 -3.74
N ARG A 85 -7.77 -13.27 -2.93
CA ARG A 85 -8.11 -12.76 -1.60
C ARG A 85 -6.93 -12.87 -0.62
N CYS A 86 -6.27 -14.01 -0.57
CA CYS A 86 -5.06 -14.19 0.23
C CYS A 86 -3.98 -13.15 -0.16
N LYS A 87 -3.76 -12.93 -1.45
CA LYS A 87 -2.78 -11.95 -1.94
C LYS A 87 -3.18 -10.52 -1.56
N ALA A 88 -4.43 -10.12 -1.77
CA ALA A 88 -4.93 -8.80 -1.44
C ALA A 88 -4.79 -8.48 0.06
N LEU A 89 -5.20 -9.41 0.93
CA LEU A 89 -5.07 -9.27 2.38
C LEU A 89 -3.60 -9.21 2.81
N CYS A 90 -2.72 -10.04 2.24
CA CYS A 90 -1.29 -9.98 2.53
C CYS A 90 -0.68 -8.63 2.11
N GLN A 91 -1.04 -8.11 0.94
CA GLN A 91 -0.54 -6.83 0.45
C GLN A 91 -1.04 -5.66 1.31
N ARG A 92 -2.32 -5.64 1.69
CA ARG A 92 -2.88 -4.62 2.58
C ARG A 92 -2.18 -4.62 3.94
N ALA A 93 -1.92 -5.80 4.50
CA ALA A 93 -1.16 -5.93 5.73
C ALA A 93 0.28 -5.42 5.64
N LEU A 94 0.96 -5.63 4.50
CA LEU A 94 2.31 -5.08 4.27
C LEU A 94 2.30 -3.55 4.23
N VAL A 95 1.28 -2.94 3.62
CA VAL A 95 1.12 -1.48 3.63
C VAL A 95 0.86 -0.98 5.05
N TYR A 96 -0.04 -1.62 5.79
CA TYR A 96 -0.29 -1.26 7.19
C TYR A 96 0.96 -1.33 8.05
N ARG A 97 1.80 -2.35 7.84
CA ARG A 97 3.10 -2.49 8.52
C ARG A 97 4.07 -1.35 8.20
N LYS A 98 4.07 -0.82 6.96
CA LYS A 98 4.88 0.36 6.59
C LYS A 98 4.33 1.66 7.20
N THR A 99 3.03 1.72 7.47
CA THR A 99 2.36 2.88 8.09
C THR A 99 2.24 2.76 9.62
N ASP A 100 2.99 1.85 10.25
CA ASP A 100 3.00 1.58 11.70
C ASP A 100 1.66 1.13 12.30
N GLN A 101 0.71 0.69 11.46
CA GLN A 101 -0.60 0.18 11.85
C GLN A 101 -0.54 -1.34 12.07
N MET A 102 0.29 -1.76 13.01
CA MET A 102 0.64 -3.18 13.24
C MET A 102 -0.58 -4.05 13.59
N GLU A 103 -1.56 -3.54 14.33
CA GLU A 103 -2.78 -4.29 14.65
C GLU A 103 -3.68 -4.53 13.43
N LYS A 104 -3.83 -3.53 12.55
CA LYS A 104 -4.58 -3.71 11.30
C LYS A 104 -3.88 -4.69 10.37
N ALA A 105 -2.54 -4.63 10.31
CA ALA A 105 -1.73 -5.60 9.60
C ALA A 105 -1.94 -7.03 10.13
N ARG A 106 -1.97 -7.21 11.46
CA ARG A 106 -2.22 -8.51 12.10
C ARG A 106 -3.60 -9.06 11.75
N GLN A 107 -4.65 -8.23 11.81
CA GLN A 107 -6.00 -8.65 11.47
C GLN A 107 -6.12 -9.15 10.03
N ASP A 108 -5.52 -8.43 9.07
CA ASP A 108 -5.55 -8.83 7.66
C ASP A 108 -4.76 -10.11 7.38
N LEU A 109 -3.59 -10.28 8.01
CA LEU A 109 -2.82 -11.52 7.89
C LEU A 109 -3.54 -12.70 8.54
N ASN A 110 -4.25 -12.49 9.65
CA ASN A 110 -5.08 -13.54 10.25
C ASN A 110 -6.21 -13.97 9.30
N LYS A 111 -6.90 -13.01 8.65
CA LYS A 111 -7.89 -13.32 7.61
C LYS A 111 -7.27 -14.12 6.45
N ALA A 112 -6.08 -13.72 5.98
CA ALA A 112 -5.37 -14.46 4.92
C ALA A 112 -4.92 -15.87 5.36
N ALA A 113 -4.52 -16.04 6.62
CA ALA A 113 -4.14 -17.31 7.21
C ALA A 113 -5.32 -18.29 7.30
N LEU A 114 -6.50 -17.78 7.69
CA LEU A 114 -7.75 -18.56 7.75
C LEU A 114 -8.19 -19.06 6.36
N LEU A 115 -7.85 -18.32 5.30
CA LEU A 115 -8.08 -18.72 3.92
C LEU A 115 -7.06 -19.74 3.39
N GLY A 116 -6.08 -20.14 4.21
CA GLY A 116 -5.09 -21.17 3.88
C GLY A 116 -3.73 -20.64 3.42
N SER A 117 -3.46 -19.33 3.49
CA SER A 117 -2.15 -18.79 3.13
C SER A 117 -1.07 -19.15 4.16
N HIS A 118 -0.12 -20.00 3.77
CA HIS A 118 1.05 -20.33 4.60
C HIS A 118 1.92 -19.10 4.88
N PHE A 119 2.13 -18.25 3.86
CA PHE A 119 2.85 -16.99 4.01
C PHE A 119 2.20 -16.10 5.08
N ALA A 120 0.87 -15.98 5.07
CA ALA A 120 0.17 -15.17 6.06
C ALA A 120 0.35 -15.70 7.48
N LYS A 121 0.25 -17.03 7.69
CA LYS A 121 0.49 -17.66 8.99
C LYS A 121 1.88 -17.32 9.54
N GLN A 122 2.92 -17.41 8.71
CA GLN A 122 4.27 -17.06 9.11
C GLN A 122 4.40 -15.57 9.47
N GLN A 123 3.78 -14.69 8.68
CA GLN A 123 3.81 -13.25 8.93
C GLN A 123 3.03 -12.84 10.18
N VAL A 124 1.94 -13.53 10.53
CA VAL A 124 1.21 -13.31 11.80
C VAL A 124 2.15 -13.54 12.99
N ASN A 125 2.87 -14.66 13.01
CA ASN A 125 3.82 -14.97 14.09
C ASN A 125 4.92 -13.91 14.20
N ASN A 126 5.43 -13.42 13.06
CA ASN A 126 6.42 -12.35 13.03
C ASN A 126 5.88 -11.03 13.61
N ILE A 127 4.64 -10.66 13.27
CA ILE A 127 4.01 -9.45 13.82
C ILE A 127 3.74 -9.61 15.32
N ILE A 128 3.26 -10.76 15.78
CA ILE A 128 3.04 -11.04 17.21
C ILE A 128 4.36 -10.92 17.99
N ASN A 129 5.45 -11.50 17.48
CA ASN A 129 6.77 -11.39 18.11
C ASN A 129 7.27 -9.94 18.13
N THR A 130 7.06 -9.18 17.05
CA THR A 130 7.47 -7.77 16.96
C THR A 130 6.68 -6.91 17.95
N LEU A 131 5.36 -7.11 18.03
CA LEU A 131 4.49 -6.43 18.99
C LEU A 131 4.88 -6.76 20.43
N CYS A 132 5.10 -8.04 20.73
CA CYS A 132 5.56 -8.49 22.06
C CYS A 132 6.88 -7.78 22.45
N SER A 133 7.85 -7.73 21.54
CA SER A 133 9.11 -7.00 21.78
C SER A 133 8.90 -5.49 21.99
N LEU A 134 8.00 -4.86 21.23
CA LEU A 134 7.69 -3.43 21.38
C LEU A 134 6.96 -3.12 22.70
N TYR A 135 6.09 -4.02 23.16
CA TYR A 135 5.48 -3.95 24.50
C TYR A 135 6.53 -4.11 25.60
N CYS A 136 7.42 -5.10 25.49
CA CYS A 136 8.50 -5.32 26.46
C CYS A 136 9.52 -4.17 26.51
N THR A 137 9.73 -3.46 25.39
CA THR A 137 10.63 -2.30 25.32
C THR A 137 9.94 -0.96 25.61
N GLY A 138 8.64 -0.97 25.93
CA GLY A 138 7.87 0.22 26.30
C GLY A 138 7.63 1.21 25.16
N LYS A 139 7.87 0.81 23.90
CA LYS A 139 7.69 1.68 22.72
C LYS A 139 6.23 1.83 22.29
N ILE A 140 5.36 0.91 22.72
CA ILE A 140 3.91 0.93 22.46
C ILE A 140 3.20 0.73 23.79
N LYS A 141 2.20 1.57 24.11
CA LYS A 141 1.37 1.41 25.31
C LYS A 141 0.35 0.29 25.08
N CYS A 142 0.18 -0.60 26.05
CA CYS A 142 -0.93 -1.55 26.08
C CYS A 142 -2.23 -0.78 26.33
N ASP A 143 -2.99 -0.49 25.28
CA ASP A 143 -4.41 -0.14 25.43
C ASP A 143 -5.23 -1.45 25.51
N PHE A 144 -5.05 -2.19 26.61
CA PHE A 144 -6.04 -3.14 27.08
C PHE A 144 -6.82 -2.43 28.19
N GLY A 145 -7.90 -1.75 27.80
CA GLY A 145 -8.92 -1.19 28.67
C GLY A 145 -10.29 -1.65 28.20
#